data_AF-A0A447XZ90-F1
#
_entry.id   AF-A0A447XZ90-F1
#
_cell.length_a   1.000
_cell.length_b   1.000
_cell.length_c   1.000
_cell.angle_alpha   90.00
_cell.angle_beta   90.00
_cell.angle_gamma   90.00
#
_symmetry.space_group_name_H-M   'P 1'
#
loop_
_entity.id
_entity.type
_entity.pdbx_description
1 polymer ?
#
loop_
_entity_poly.entity_id
_entity_poly.type
_entity_poly.pdbx_seq_one_letter_code
_entity_poly.pdbx_strand_id
1 'polypeptide(L)'
;MPVLHNRISNDALKAKMLAESEPRTTISFYKYFHIADPKATRDALYQLFTALDVFGRVYLAHEGINAQISVPASNVETFRAQLYAFDPALEGLRLNIALDDDGKSFWVLRMKVRDRIVADGIDDPHFDASNVGEYLQAAEVNAMLDDPDALFIDMRNHYEYEVGHFENALEIPADTFREQLPKAVEMMQAHKDKKIVMYCTGGIRCEKASAWMKHNGFNKVWHIEGGIIEYARKAREQGLPVRFIGKKFCF
;
A
#
# COMPACT_ATOMS: atom_id res chain seq x y z
N MET A 1 -9.91 32.46 -0.95
CA MET A 1 -9.80 31.07 -0.42
C MET A 1 -9.12 30.21 -1.48
N PRO A 2 -8.14 29.38 -1.12
CA PRO A 2 -7.49 28.47 -2.07
C PRO A 2 -8.51 27.49 -2.64
N VAL A 3 -8.41 27.20 -3.94
CA VAL A 3 -9.27 26.21 -4.59
C VAL A 3 -8.72 24.82 -4.26
N LEU A 4 -9.44 24.04 -3.45
CA LEU A 4 -9.00 22.73 -2.93
C LEU A 4 -9.49 21.55 -3.78
N HIS A 5 -9.71 21.79 -5.07
CA HIS A 5 -10.13 20.77 -6.04
C HIS A 5 -9.71 21.18 -7.45
N ASN A 6 -9.51 20.19 -8.31
CA ASN A 6 -9.20 20.43 -9.71
C ASN A 6 -10.42 21.02 -10.46
N ARG A 7 -10.18 22.05 -11.29
CA ARG A 7 -11.18 22.71 -12.16
C ARG A 7 -10.94 22.49 -13.65
N ILE A 8 -9.83 21.85 -14.03
CA ILE A 8 -9.46 21.60 -15.43
C ILE A 8 -10.02 20.24 -15.85
N SER A 9 -10.45 20.09 -17.10
CA SER A 9 -10.94 18.81 -17.62
C SER A 9 -9.84 17.74 -17.57
N ASN A 10 -10.24 16.46 -17.41
CA ASN A 10 -9.29 15.35 -17.39
C ASN A 10 -8.48 15.27 -18.70
N ASP A 11 -9.09 15.58 -19.84
CA ASP A 11 -8.41 15.52 -21.15
C ASP A 11 -7.31 16.58 -21.27
N ALA A 12 -7.56 17.80 -20.82
CA ALA A 12 -6.56 18.87 -20.83
C ALA A 12 -5.41 18.58 -19.86
N LEU A 13 -5.70 18.00 -18.68
CA LEU A 13 -4.66 17.60 -17.72
C LEU A 13 -3.80 16.45 -18.25
N LYS A 14 -4.42 15.46 -18.88
CA LYS A 14 -3.70 14.35 -19.50
C LYS A 14 -2.80 14.84 -20.64
N ALA A 15 -3.29 15.75 -21.48
CA ALA A 15 -2.49 16.36 -22.52
C ALA A 15 -1.29 17.15 -21.96
N LYS A 16 -1.50 17.91 -20.87
CA LYS A 16 -0.42 18.64 -20.18
C LYS A 16 0.63 17.69 -19.62
N MET A 17 0.21 16.61 -18.95
CA MET A 17 1.11 15.59 -18.40
C MET A 17 1.92 14.92 -19.52
N LEU A 18 1.30 14.55 -20.64
CA LEU A 18 2.00 13.92 -21.77
C LEU A 18 2.99 14.84 -22.49
N ALA A 19 2.81 16.17 -22.38
CA ALA A 19 3.72 17.17 -22.93
C ALA A 19 4.84 17.57 -21.94
N GLU A 20 4.71 17.19 -20.66
CA GLU A 20 5.71 17.47 -19.63
C GLU A 20 6.94 16.58 -19.83
N SER A 21 8.13 17.19 -19.80
CA SER A 21 9.42 16.50 -19.93
C SER A 21 10.16 16.37 -18.60
N GLU A 22 9.65 16.97 -17.52
CA GLU A 22 10.27 16.88 -16.21
C GLU A 22 10.20 15.43 -15.70
N PRO A 23 11.34 14.83 -15.32
CA PRO A 23 11.34 13.50 -14.72
C PRO A 23 10.54 13.48 -13.43
N ARG A 24 9.74 12.44 -13.22
CA ARG A 24 8.92 12.26 -12.02
C ARG A 24 9.24 10.93 -11.35
N THR A 25 8.99 10.87 -10.05
CA THR A 25 9.18 9.68 -9.22
C THR A 25 7.85 9.26 -8.64
N THR A 26 7.45 8.04 -8.96
CA THR A 26 6.24 7.39 -8.44
C THR A 26 6.53 6.81 -7.06
N ILE A 27 5.76 7.29 -6.08
CA ILE A 27 5.89 6.97 -4.67
C ILE A 27 4.55 6.46 -4.16
N SER A 28 4.57 5.38 -3.40
CA SER A 28 3.43 4.96 -2.60
C SER A 28 3.80 4.92 -1.12
N PHE A 29 2.85 5.24 -0.26
CA PHE A 29 3.04 5.15 1.19
C PHE A 29 1.69 5.04 1.88
N TYR A 30 1.71 4.56 3.11
CA TYR A 30 0.57 4.60 4.01
C TYR A 30 1.06 4.67 5.45
N LYS A 31 0.23 5.20 6.33
CA LYS A 31 0.45 5.18 7.76
C LYS A 31 -0.88 5.06 8.47
N TYR A 32 -0.99 4.08 9.36
CA TYR A 32 -2.06 4.04 10.34
C TYR A 32 -1.66 4.89 11.54
N PHE A 33 -2.44 5.94 11.82
CA PHE A 33 -2.29 6.83 12.96
C PHE A 33 -3.58 7.63 13.14
N HIS A 34 -3.84 8.12 14.34
CA HIS A 34 -5.07 8.87 14.60
C HIS A 34 -5.02 10.25 13.95
N ILE A 35 -5.95 10.51 13.03
CA ILE A 35 -6.19 11.84 12.46
C ILE A 35 -7.48 12.41 13.07
N ALA A 36 -7.34 13.47 13.87
CA ALA A 36 -8.47 14.08 14.58
C ALA A 36 -9.50 14.70 13.62
N ASP A 37 -9.04 15.48 12.63
CA ASP A 37 -9.88 16.09 11.60
C ASP A 37 -9.34 15.74 10.19
N PRO A 38 -9.81 14.64 9.58
CA PRO A 38 -9.37 14.23 8.25
C PRO A 38 -9.61 15.28 7.17
N LYS A 39 -10.62 16.15 7.34
CA LYS A 39 -10.93 17.20 6.37
C LYS A 39 -9.91 18.33 6.46
N ALA A 40 -9.61 18.81 7.67
CA ALA A 40 -8.58 19.83 7.88
C ALA A 40 -7.20 19.32 7.44
N THR A 41 -6.85 18.07 7.81
CA THR A 41 -5.59 17.44 7.38
C THR A 41 -5.51 17.29 5.86
N ARG A 42 -6.60 16.89 5.20
CA ARG A 42 -6.69 16.83 3.73
C ARG A 42 -6.45 18.20 3.12
N ASP A 43 -7.11 19.24 3.62
CA ASP A 43 -7.03 20.59 3.07
C ASP A 43 -5.60 21.15 3.16
N ALA A 44 -4.92 20.96 4.30
CA ALA A 44 -3.54 21.39 4.52
C ALA A 44 -2.54 20.62 3.63
N LEU A 45 -2.64 19.29 3.58
CA LEU A 45 -1.79 18.46 2.71
C LEU A 45 -2.06 18.74 1.22
N TYR A 46 -3.30 19.07 0.84
CA TYR A 46 -3.61 19.44 -0.54
C TYR A 46 -2.85 20.70 -0.97
N GLN A 47 -2.74 21.71 -0.11
CA GLN A 47 -1.96 22.92 -0.40
C GLN A 47 -0.47 22.60 -0.54
N LEU A 48 0.07 21.79 0.37
CA LEU A 48 1.46 21.33 0.35
C LEU A 48 1.77 20.58 -0.95
N PHE A 49 0.95 19.58 -1.29
CA PHE A 49 1.16 18.72 -2.45
C PHE A 49 0.97 19.48 -3.76
N THR A 50 0.01 20.41 -3.81
CA THR A 50 -0.19 21.29 -4.97
C THR A 50 1.01 22.22 -5.19
N ALA A 51 1.61 22.76 -4.11
CA ALA A 51 2.77 23.65 -4.21
C ALA A 51 4.04 22.95 -4.71
N LEU A 52 4.10 21.61 -4.62
CA LEU A 52 5.20 20.77 -5.09
C LEU A 52 4.89 20.06 -6.42
N ASP A 53 3.80 20.45 -7.09
CA ASP A 53 3.31 19.85 -8.33
C ASP A 53 3.11 18.33 -8.24
N VAL A 54 2.69 17.83 -7.07
CA VAL A 54 2.42 16.41 -6.84
C VAL A 54 1.13 16.01 -7.55
N PHE A 55 1.17 14.90 -8.29
CA PHE A 55 -0.02 14.24 -8.84
C PHE A 55 -0.27 12.94 -8.08
N GLY A 56 -1.49 12.40 -8.14
CA GLY A 56 -1.77 11.12 -7.50
C GLY A 56 -3.15 11.00 -6.88
N ARG A 57 -3.33 9.90 -6.14
CA ARG A 57 -4.49 9.62 -5.31
C ARG A 57 -4.06 9.53 -3.86
N VAL A 58 -4.73 10.28 -3.00
CA VAL A 58 -4.54 10.21 -1.54
C VAL A 58 -5.88 10.01 -0.87
N TYR A 59 -5.94 9.04 0.03
CA TYR A 59 -7.07 8.81 0.91
C TYR A 59 -6.66 9.12 2.34
N LEU A 60 -7.54 9.87 3.01
CA LEU A 60 -7.41 10.18 4.43
C LEU A 60 -8.66 9.69 5.15
N ALA A 61 -8.46 9.13 6.33
CA ALA A 61 -9.51 8.73 7.24
C ALA A 61 -9.04 9.01 8.67
N HIS A 62 -9.92 8.86 9.66
CA HIS A 62 -9.52 8.98 11.07
C HIS A 62 -8.42 7.97 11.46
N GLU A 63 -8.33 6.86 10.74
CA GLU A 63 -7.33 5.81 10.95
C GLU A 63 -5.98 6.07 10.25
N GLY A 64 -5.85 7.12 9.43
CA GLY A 64 -4.56 7.50 8.86
C GLY A 64 -4.60 7.97 7.40
N ILE A 65 -3.51 7.70 6.67
CA ILE A 65 -3.29 8.14 5.29
C ILE A 65 -2.83 6.99 4.38
N ASN A 66 -3.29 6.98 3.13
CA ASN A 66 -2.84 6.09 2.06
C ASN A 66 -2.66 6.89 0.77
N ALA A 67 -1.51 6.77 0.12
CA ALA A 67 -1.14 7.58 -1.02
C ALA A 67 -0.44 6.77 -2.11
N GLN A 68 -0.79 7.08 -3.36
CA GLN A 68 -0.10 6.70 -4.58
C GLN A 68 0.08 7.98 -5.38
N ILE A 69 1.31 8.47 -5.46
CA ILE A 69 1.62 9.79 -6.00
C ILE A 69 2.77 9.74 -6.99
N SER A 70 2.87 10.76 -7.81
CA SER A 70 4.00 11.05 -8.67
C SER A 70 4.48 12.45 -8.33
N VAL A 71 5.74 12.57 -7.94
CA VAL A 71 6.38 13.82 -7.51
C VAL A 71 7.43 14.20 -8.55
N PRO A 72 7.57 15.47 -8.97
CA PRO A 72 8.72 15.87 -9.78
C PRO A 72 10.02 15.47 -9.10
N ALA A 73 10.98 14.91 -9.84
CA ALA A 73 12.22 14.36 -9.27
C ALA A 73 13.02 15.45 -8.49
N SER A 74 12.93 16.69 -8.96
CA SER A 74 13.47 17.90 -8.33
C SER A 74 12.87 18.19 -6.95
N ASN A 75 11.64 17.76 -6.69
CA ASN A 75 10.87 18.06 -5.49
C ASN A 75 10.82 16.90 -4.47
N VAL A 76 11.37 15.71 -4.78
CA VAL A 76 11.21 14.51 -3.93
C VAL A 76 11.74 14.72 -2.51
N GLU A 77 12.91 15.33 -2.34
CA GLU A 77 13.48 15.54 -1.00
C GLU A 77 12.76 16.65 -0.22
N THR A 78 12.33 17.72 -0.89
CA THR A 78 11.48 18.75 -0.30
C THR A 78 10.13 18.16 0.15
N PHE A 79 9.52 17.34 -0.71
CA PHE A 79 8.30 16.61 -0.41
C PHE A 79 8.46 15.73 0.83
N ARG A 80 9.54 14.94 0.88
CA ARG A 80 9.85 14.06 2.02
C ARG A 80 9.98 14.86 3.31
N ALA A 81 10.77 15.93 3.30
CA ALA A 81 11.00 16.76 4.49
C ALA A 81 9.70 17.41 4.98
N GLN A 82 8.90 17.97 4.07
CA GLN A 82 7.63 18.60 4.43
C GLN A 82 6.58 17.58 4.91
N LEU A 83 6.54 16.37 4.33
CA LEU A 83 5.65 15.31 4.78
C LEU A 83 6.03 14.83 6.19
N TYR A 84 7.32 14.64 6.46
CA TYR A 84 7.79 14.20 7.79
C TYR A 84 7.57 15.28 8.85
N ALA A 85 7.70 16.56 8.49
CA ALA A 85 7.46 17.67 9.40
C ALA A 85 5.96 17.97 9.62
N PHE A 86 5.06 17.42 8.81
CA PHE A 86 3.64 17.72 8.87
C PHE A 86 2.98 17.19 10.15
N ASP A 87 3.37 15.99 10.58
CA ASP A 87 2.85 15.34 11.78
C ASP A 87 3.92 14.40 12.35
N PRO A 88 4.18 14.36 13.68
CA PRO A 88 5.16 13.46 14.27
C PRO A 88 4.96 11.97 13.91
N ALA A 89 3.72 11.53 13.65
CA ALA A 89 3.44 10.16 13.24
C ALA A 89 3.95 9.84 11.82
N LEU A 90 4.25 10.86 11.01
CA LEU A 90 4.78 10.74 9.65
C LEU A 90 6.31 10.85 9.60
N GLU A 91 6.97 11.15 10.72
CA GLU A 91 8.42 11.17 10.78
C GLU A 91 9.01 9.79 10.44
N GLY A 92 9.95 9.76 9.49
CA GLY A 92 10.58 8.51 9.04
C GLY A 92 9.63 7.57 8.27
N LEU A 93 8.49 8.06 7.79
CA LEU A 93 7.55 7.26 7.01
C LEU A 93 8.22 6.62 5.80
N ARG A 94 8.02 5.30 5.63
CA ARG A 94 8.53 4.55 4.47
C ARG A 94 7.86 5.03 3.19
N LEU A 95 8.67 5.52 2.27
CA LEU A 95 8.25 5.88 0.92
C LEU A 95 8.66 4.75 -0.03
N ASN A 96 7.68 3.99 -0.51
CA ASN A 96 7.89 2.93 -1.49
C ASN A 96 8.02 3.55 -2.89
N ILE A 97 9.26 3.73 -3.32
CA ILE A 97 9.59 4.23 -4.67
C ILE A 97 9.39 3.08 -5.67
N ALA A 98 8.73 3.37 -6.80
CA ALA A 98 8.53 2.39 -7.85
C ALA A 98 9.87 1.89 -8.43
N LEU A 99 9.99 0.58 -8.62
CA LEU A 99 11.19 -0.05 -9.20
C LEU A 99 11.31 0.19 -10.71
N ASP A 100 10.16 0.24 -11.39
CA ASP A 100 10.02 0.55 -12.81
C ASP A 100 9.02 1.71 -12.92
N ASP A 101 9.46 2.84 -13.47
CA ASP A 101 8.67 4.07 -13.60
C ASP A 101 8.96 4.73 -14.95
N ASP A 102 7.93 4.91 -15.78
CA ASP A 102 8.01 5.63 -17.04
C ASP A 102 7.67 7.13 -16.89
N GLY A 103 7.37 7.56 -15.65
CA GLY A 103 7.00 8.93 -15.28
C GLY A 103 5.54 9.28 -15.57
N LYS A 104 4.71 8.36 -16.10
CA LYS A 104 3.38 8.67 -16.65
C LYS A 104 2.19 8.14 -15.83
N SER A 105 2.38 7.89 -14.53
CA SER A 105 1.36 7.22 -13.70
C SER A 105 0.14 8.09 -13.35
N PHE A 106 0.32 9.41 -13.18
CA PHE A 106 -0.75 10.32 -12.75
C PHE A 106 -0.69 11.66 -13.48
N TRP A 107 -1.86 12.26 -13.73
CA TRP A 107 -1.97 13.59 -14.38
C TRP A 107 -2.70 14.64 -13.53
N VAL A 108 -3.13 14.27 -12.32
CA VAL A 108 -3.86 15.17 -11.42
C VAL A 108 -3.77 14.68 -9.98
N LEU A 109 -3.75 15.62 -9.03
CA LEU A 109 -3.91 15.33 -7.61
C LEU A 109 -5.38 15.16 -7.23
N ARG A 110 -5.72 13.99 -6.67
CA ARG A 110 -7.04 13.66 -6.14
C ARG A 110 -6.90 13.22 -4.69
N MET A 111 -7.23 14.12 -3.76
CA MET A 111 -7.27 13.80 -2.34
C MET A 111 -8.72 13.67 -1.88
N LYS A 112 -9.05 12.58 -1.18
CA LYS A 112 -10.40 12.34 -0.70
C LYS A 112 -10.40 11.88 0.75
N VAL A 113 -11.31 12.45 1.54
CA VAL A 113 -11.66 11.89 2.85
C VAL A 113 -12.54 10.66 2.65
N ARG A 114 -12.29 9.63 3.44
CA ARG A 114 -12.95 8.33 3.45
C ARG A 114 -13.20 7.91 4.89
N ASP A 115 -14.11 6.96 5.08
CA ASP A 115 -14.30 6.32 6.37
C ASP A 115 -13.09 5.46 6.74
N ARG A 116 -12.43 4.87 5.72
CA ARG A 116 -11.24 4.02 5.83
C ARG A 116 -10.24 4.30 4.72
N ILE A 117 -8.95 4.19 5.00
CA ILE A 117 -7.88 4.38 4.00
C ILE A 117 -7.72 3.18 3.05
N VAL A 118 -8.26 2.03 3.45
CA VAL A 118 -8.49 0.85 2.62
C VAL A 118 -9.88 0.28 2.92
N ALA A 119 -10.65 -0.04 1.89
CA ALA A 119 -12.02 -0.52 2.05
C ALA A 119 -12.04 -2.01 2.44
N ASP A 120 -12.06 -2.28 3.75
CA ASP A 120 -12.06 -3.62 4.34
C ASP A 120 -13.48 -4.22 4.52
N GLY A 121 -14.51 -3.38 4.67
CA GLY A 121 -15.88 -3.79 5.02
C GLY A 121 -15.99 -4.62 6.30
N ILE A 122 -15.13 -4.37 7.27
CA ILE A 122 -15.22 -4.98 8.60
C ILE A 122 -16.10 -4.11 9.48
N ASP A 123 -17.32 -4.57 9.79
CA ASP A 123 -18.27 -3.84 10.63
C ASP A 123 -18.31 -4.35 12.09
N ASP A 124 -17.36 -5.21 12.47
CA ASP A 124 -17.25 -5.75 13.84
C ASP A 124 -16.65 -4.70 14.81
N PRO A 125 -17.40 -4.25 15.84
CA PRO A 125 -16.90 -3.28 16.80
C PRO A 125 -15.81 -3.83 17.74
N HIS A 126 -15.63 -5.15 17.81
CA HIS A 126 -14.60 -5.81 18.60
C HIS A 126 -13.29 -6.02 17.82
N PHE A 127 -13.28 -5.71 16.52
CA PHE A 127 -12.08 -5.84 15.70
C PHE A 127 -11.05 -4.76 16.07
N ASP A 128 -9.87 -5.21 16.47
CA ASP A 128 -8.71 -4.35 16.71
C ASP A 128 -7.75 -4.41 15.50
N ALA A 129 -7.77 -3.37 14.68
CA ALA A 129 -6.88 -3.24 13.52
C ALA A 129 -5.40 -3.09 13.88
N SER A 130 -5.06 -2.81 15.15
CA SER A 130 -3.67 -2.70 15.62
C SER A 130 -3.06 -4.05 15.99
N ASN A 131 -3.88 -5.09 16.20
CA ASN A 131 -3.44 -6.44 16.52
C ASN A 131 -2.98 -7.19 15.26
N VAL A 132 -1.97 -6.65 14.58
CA VAL A 132 -1.45 -7.17 13.31
C VAL A 132 -0.62 -8.44 13.49
N GLY A 133 -0.35 -9.12 12.38
CA GLY A 133 0.57 -10.26 12.33
C GLY A 133 2.02 -9.86 12.59
N GLU A 134 2.91 -10.86 12.57
CA GLU A 134 4.34 -10.61 12.68
C GLU A 134 4.93 -10.17 11.34
N TYR A 135 5.76 -9.14 11.35
CA TYR A 135 6.43 -8.65 10.14
C TYR A 135 7.57 -9.58 9.70
N LEU A 136 7.65 -9.86 8.41
CA LEU A 136 8.78 -10.55 7.80
C LEU A 136 9.62 -9.59 6.95
N GLN A 137 10.92 -9.61 7.20
CA GLN A 137 11.96 -9.00 6.36
C GLN A 137 12.31 -9.88 5.17
N ALA A 138 13.03 -9.35 4.18
CA ALA A 138 13.31 -10.06 2.94
C ALA A 138 14.00 -11.43 3.11
N ALA A 139 14.97 -11.54 4.04
CA ALA A 139 15.62 -12.82 4.35
C ALA A 139 14.65 -13.84 4.96
N GLU A 140 13.77 -13.38 5.85
CA GLU A 140 12.78 -14.23 6.53
C GLU A 140 11.67 -14.67 5.57
N VAL A 141 11.30 -13.82 4.61
CA VAL A 141 10.41 -14.19 3.49
C VAL A 141 11.00 -15.35 2.70
N ASN A 142 12.30 -15.27 2.33
CA ASN A 142 12.94 -16.35 1.60
C ASN A 142 12.99 -17.65 2.42
N ALA A 143 13.30 -17.55 3.72
CA ALA A 143 13.28 -18.71 4.62
C ALA A 143 11.87 -19.32 4.76
N MET A 144 10.82 -18.49 4.84
CA MET A 144 9.44 -18.96 4.88
C MET A 144 9.00 -19.59 3.56
N LEU A 145 9.49 -19.11 2.41
CA LEU A 145 9.22 -19.73 1.10
C LEU A 145 9.83 -21.14 0.97
N ASP A 146 10.88 -21.44 1.73
CA ASP A 146 11.50 -22.77 1.80
C ASP A 146 10.83 -23.69 2.83
N ASP A 147 9.94 -23.16 3.68
CA ASP A 147 9.25 -23.92 4.72
C ASP A 147 7.99 -24.59 4.15
N PRO A 148 7.90 -25.93 4.12
CA PRO A 148 6.72 -26.64 3.61
C PRO A 148 5.47 -26.48 4.49
N ASP A 149 5.63 -26.00 5.73
CA ASP A 149 4.51 -25.69 6.63
C ASP A 149 4.00 -24.24 6.48
N ALA A 150 4.68 -23.43 5.66
CA ALA A 150 4.26 -22.07 5.35
C ALA A 150 3.33 -22.03 4.13
N LEU A 151 2.25 -21.26 4.26
CA LEU A 151 1.31 -20.93 3.20
C LEU A 151 1.38 -19.45 2.92
N PHE A 152 1.74 -19.10 1.68
CA PHE A 152 1.71 -17.72 1.22
C PHE A 152 0.33 -17.39 0.66
N ILE A 153 -0.24 -16.26 1.05
CA ILE A 153 -1.54 -15.77 0.58
C ILE A 153 -1.35 -14.41 -0.07
N ASP A 154 -1.76 -14.31 -1.33
CA ASP A 154 -1.80 -13.06 -2.07
C ASP A 154 -3.09 -12.31 -1.74
N MET A 155 -2.97 -11.20 -1.00
CA MET A 155 -4.09 -10.32 -0.68
C MET A 155 -4.27 -9.21 -1.73
N ARG A 156 -3.83 -9.46 -2.96
CA ARG A 156 -4.04 -8.59 -4.10
C ARG A 156 -5.19 -9.08 -4.96
N ASN A 157 -5.68 -8.23 -5.86
CA ASN A 157 -6.78 -8.60 -6.75
C ASN A 157 -6.29 -9.65 -7.78
N HIS A 158 -7.21 -10.43 -8.35
CA HIS A 158 -6.92 -11.50 -9.31
C HIS A 158 -5.96 -11.08 -10.44
N TYR A 159 -6.25 -9.95 -11.10
CA TYR A 159 -5.40 -9.44 -12.17
C TYR A 159 -3.97 -9.07 -11.71
N GLU A 160 -3.75 -8.74 -10.42
CA GLU A 160 -2.42 -8.47 -9.88
C GLU A 160 -1.64 -9.77 -9.65
N TYR A 161 -2.34 -10.86 -9.31
CA TYR A 161 -1.77 -12.20 -9.10
C TYR A 161 -1.36 -12.84 -10.43
N GLU A 162 -2.20 -12.73 -11.47
CA GLU A 162 -1.91 -13.27 -12.80
C GLU A 162 -0.63 -12.67 -13.42
N VAL A 163 -0.36 -11.39 -13.17
CA VAL A 163 0.82 -10.70 -13.72
C VAL A 163 2.12 -11.15 -13.04
N GLY A 164 2.05 -11.60 -11.79
CA GLY A 164 3.18 -12.12 -11.03
C GLY A 164 2.81 -12.31 -9.56
N HIS A 165 3.42 -13.28 -8.88
CA HIS A 165 3.14 -13.67 -7.50
C HIS A 165 4.38 -14.34 -6.88
N PHE A 166 4.35 -14.72 -5.60
CA PHE A 166 5.39 -15.58 -5.03
C PHE A 166 5.17 -17.04 -5.44
N GLU A 167 6.26 -17.82 -5.54
CA GLU A 167 6.16 -19.26 -5.82
C GLU A 167 5.22 -19.95 -4.80
N ASN A 168 4.30 -20.79 -5.31
CA ASN A 168 3.31 -21.52 -4.52
C ASN A 168 2.34 -20.65 -3.69
N ALA A 169 2.28 -19.33 -3.94
CA ALA A 169 1.31 -18.47 -3.28
C ALA A 169 -0.13 -18.84 -3.67
N LEU A 170 -1.04 -18.74 -2.71
CA LEU A 170 -2.46 -18.95 -2.89
C LEU A 170 -3.15 -17.63 -3.22
N GLU A 171 -3.95 -17.64 -4.28
CA GLU A 171 -4.84 -16.53 -4.62
C GLU A 171 -6.17 -16.65 -3.85
N ILE A 172 -6.70 -15.52 -3.39
CA ILE A 172 -8.08 -15.45 -2.87
C ILE A 172 -9.03 -14.97 -3.98
N PRO A 173 -9.98 -15.81 -4.44
CA PRO A 173 -10.83 -15.50 -5.59
C PRO A 173 -11.91 -14.46 -5.22
N ALA A 174 -11.55 -13.18 -5.28
CA ALA A 174 -12.45 -12.05 -5.04
C ALA A 174 -11.99 -10.79 -5.78
N ASP A 175 -12.97 -9.96 -6.16
CA ASP A 175 -12.76 -8.75 -6.96
C ASP A 175 -12.39 -7.54 -6.09
N THR A 176 -12.75 -7.59 -4.80
CA THR A 176 -12.51 -6.50 -3.86
C THR A 176 -11.87 -6.98 -2.57
N PHE A 177 -11.04 -6.14 -1.95
CA PHE A 177 -10.41 -6.44 -0.67
C PHE A 177 -11.43 -6.77 0.43
N ARG A 178 -12.59 -6.09 0.42
CA ARG A 178 -13.71 -6.38 1.32
C ARG A 178 -14.20 -7.83 1.21
N GLU A 179 -14.30 -8.35 0.00
CA GLU A 179 -14.71 -9.74 -0.23
C GLU A 179 -13.60 -10.74 0.06
N GLN A 180 -12.34 -10.34 -0.11
CA GLN A 180 -11.19 -11.22 0.14
C GLN A 180 -11.04 -11.60 1.62
N LEU A 181 -11.31 -10.68 2.55
CA LEU A 181 -11.14 -10.93 3.98
C LEU A 181 -11.93 -12.14 4.52
N PRO A 182 -13.27 -12.24 4.35
CA PRO A 182 -14.01 -13.40 4.81
C PRO A 182 -13.62 -14.68 4.04
N LYS A 183 -13.34 -14.59 2.73
CA LYS A 183 -12.91 -15.75 1.93
C LYS A 183 -11.55 -16.29 2.36
N ALA A 184 -10.60 -15.43 2.71
CA ALA A 184 -9.31 -15.83 3.24
C ALA A 184 -9.46 -16.62 4.55
N VAL A 185 -10.33 -16.15 5.44
CA VAL A 185 -10.66 -16.85 6.69
C VAL A 185 -11.28 -18.22 6.41
N GLU A 186 -12.24 -18.30 5.48
CA GLU A 186 -12.91 -19.54 5.08
C GLU A 186 -11.94 -20.56 4.48
N MET A 187 -11.19 -20.16 3.46
CA MET A 187 -10.23 -21.02 2.75
C MET A 187 -9.14 -21.56 3.68
N MET A 188 -8.75 -20.79 4.68
CA MET A 188 -7.66 -21.16 5.59
C MET A 188 -8.14 -21.91 6.83
N GLN A 189 -9.44 -22.11 7.06
CA GLN A 189 -9.93 -22.80 8.27
C GLN A 189 -9.28 -24.18 8.47
N ALA A 190 -9.11 -24.96 7.40
CA ALA A 190 -8.46 -26.28 7.45
C ALA A 190 -6.94 -26.22 7.69
N HIS A 191 -6.36 -25.02 7.66
CA HIS A 191 -4.92 -24.75 7.80
C HIS A 191 -4.62 -23.83 8.98
N LYS A 192 -5.52 -23.76 9.98
CA LYS A 192 -5.42 -22.85 11.12
C LYS A 192 -4.12 -22.99 11.94
N ASP A 193 -3.53 -24.18 11.94
CA ASP A 193 -2.28 -24.50 12.65
C ASP A 193 -1.02 -24.27 11.81
N LYS A 194 -1.17 -24.03 10.50
CA LYS A 194 -0.04 -23.74 9.59
C LYS A 194 0.45 -22.32 9.75
N LYS A 195 1.63 -22.04 9.19
CA LYS A 195 2.17 -20.69 9.14
C LYS A 195 1.56 -19.93 7.96
N ILE A 196 0.79 -18.89 8.23
CA ILE A 196 0.14 -18.09 7.18
C ILE A 196 0.96 -16.82 6.94
N VAL A 197 1.48 -16.65 5.73
CA VAL A 197 2.24 -15.47 5.32
C VAL A 197 1.43 -14.68 4.30
N MET A 198 1.05 -13.46 4.64
CA MET A 198 0.22 -12.62 3.77
C MET A 198 1.06 -11.54 3.10
N TYR A 199 0.79 -11.24 1.84
CA TYR A 199 1.46 -10.14 1.15
C TYR A 199 0.55 -9.37 0.21
N CYS A 200 0.95 -8.13 -0.06
CA CYS A 200 0.35 -7.28 -1.07
C CYS A 200 1.41 -6.34 -1.64
N THR A 201 1.01 -5.42 -2.53
CA THR A 201 1.93 -4.56 -3.27
C THR A 201 2.82 -3.69 -2.37
N GLY A 202 2.22 -3.03 -1.38
CA GLY A 202 2.92 -2.05 -0.53
C GLY A 202 2.70 -2.22 0.97
N GLY A 203 1.99 -3.26 1.43
CA GLY A 203 1.79 -3.60 2.85
C GLY A 203 0.40 -3.28 3.42
N ILE A 204 -0.23 -2.16 3.01
CA ILE A 204 -1.46 -1.64 3.65
C ILE A 204 -2.61 -2.64 3.82
N ARG A 205 -2.86 -3.51 2.83
CA ARG A 205 -3.93 -4.53 2.88
C ARG A 205 -3.60 -5.60 3.92
N CYS A 206 -2.33 -5.98 4.04
CA CYS A 206 -1.88 -7.05 4.93
C CYS A 206 -1.87 -6.66 6.40
N GLU A 207 -1.77 -5.36 6.71
CA GLU A 207 -2.00 -4.85 8.08
C GLU A 207 -3.39 -5.29 8.56
N LYS A 208 -4.44 -4.94 7.80
CA LYS A 208 -5.82 -5.31 8.16
C LYS A 208 -6.09 -6.79 7.99
N ALA A 209 -5.57 -7.41 6.93
CA ALA A 209 -5.83 -8.82 6.68
C ALA A 209 -5.21 -9.71 7.75
N SER A 210 -3.98 -9.41 8.19
CA SER A 210 -3.33 -10.19 9.26
C SER A 210 -4.05 -10.02 10.60
N ALA A 211 -4.45 -8.80 10.95
CA ALA A 211 -5.28 -8.55 12.12
C ALA A 211 -6.62 -9.29 12.05
N TRP A 212 -7.24 -9.31 10.87
CA TRP A 212 -8.51 -10.01 10.64
C TRP A 212 -8.36 -11.53 10.80
N MET A 213 -7.27 -12.11 10.29
CA MET A 213 -6.97 -13.53 10.51
C MET A 213 -6.78 -13.81 12.01
N LYS A 214 -6.02 -12.99 12.74
CA LYS A 214 -5.86 -13.16 14.19
C LYS A 214 -7.18 -13.06 14.96
N HIS A 215 -8.04 -12.09 14.59
CA HIS A 215 -9.39 -11.95 15.14
C HIS A 215 -10.25 -13.21 14.96
N ASN A 216 -10.05 -13.94 13.86
CA ASN A 216 -10.73 -15.21 13.56
C ASN A 216 -10.01 -16.46 14.14
N GLY A 217 -9.06 -16.24 15.04
CA GLY A 217 -8.38 -17.28 15.82
C GLY A 217 -7.17 -17.94 15.14
N PHE A 218 -6.64 -17.35 14.07
CA PHE A 218 -5.37 -17.80 13.49
C PHE A 218 -4.20 -17.25 14.31
N ASN A 219 -3.42 -18.13 14.93
CA ASN A 219 -2.37 -17.71 15.87
C ASN A 219 -1.00 -17.51 15.21
N LYS A 220 -0.80 -18.07 14.01
CA LYS A 220 0.47 -18.12 13.30
C LYS A 220 0.37 -17.31 12.00
N VAL A 221 0.29 -15.99 12.14
CA VAL A 221 0.06 -15.07 11.01
C VAL A 221 1.22 -14.09 10.89
N TRP A 222 1.84 -14.09 9.72
CA TRP A 222 2.90 -13.17 9.31
C TRP A 222 2.48 -12.37 8.10
N HIS A 223 3.17 -11.26 7.86
CA HIS A 223 3.02 -10.47 6.65
C HIS A 223 4.31 -9.78 6.25
N ILE A 224 4.49 -9.58 4.94
CA ILE A 224 5.71 -8.99 4.40
C ILE A 224 5.76 -7.49 4.71
N GLU A 225 6.80 -7.07 5.42
CA GLU A 225 6.99 -5.66 5.76
C GLU A 225 7.21 -4.82 4.50
N GLY A 226 6.40 -3.77 4.33
CA GLY A 226 6.45 -2.91 3.13
C GLY A 226 5.96 -3.58 1.83
N GLY A 227 5.49 -4.83 1.88
CA GLY A 227 4.96 -5.57 0.74
C GLY A 227 6.02 -5.97 -0.30
N ILE A 228 5.55 -6.34 -1.50
CA ILE A 228 6.38 -6.85 -2.59
C ILE A 228 7.48 -5.84 -2.99
N ILE A 229 7.14 -4.54 -3.00
CA ILE A 229 8.09 -3.48 -3.39
C ILE A 229 9.32 -3.49 -2.48
N GLU A 230 9.08 -3.51 -1.18
CA GLU A 230 10.15 -3.47 -0.21
C GLU A 230 10.93 -4.78 -0.16
N TYR A 231 10.24 -5.92 -0.22
CA TYR A 231 10.88 -7.23 -0.33
C TYR A 231 11.89 -7.24 -1.49
N ALA A 232 11.46 -6.85 -2.70
CA ALA A 232 12.31 -6.88 -3.87
C ALA A 232 13.50 -5.92 -3.74
N ARG A 233 13.29 -4.73 -3.16
CA ARG A 233 14.37 -3.76 -2.90
C ARG A 233 15.39 -4.31 -1.92
N LYS A 234 14.94 -4.80 -0.76
CA LYS A 234 15.80 -5.35 0.30
C LYS A 234 16.52 -6.61 -0.13
N ALA A 235 15.85 -7.51 -0.85
CA ALA A 235 16.48 -8.70 -1.40
C ALA A 235 17.64 -8.34 -2.34
N ARG A 236 17.44 -7.37 -3.25
CA ARG A 236 18.50 -6.88 -4.14
C ARG A 236 19.64 -6.21 -3.38
N GLU A 237 19.33 -5.33 -2.41
CA GLU A 237 20.34 -4.67 -1.56
C GLU A 237 21.20 -5.67 -0.78
N GLN A 238 20.62 -6.78 -0.34
CA GLN A 238 21.26 -7.80 0.47
C GLN A 238 21.87 -8.94 -0.36
N GLY A 239 21.73 -8.92 -1.70
CA GLY A 239 22.20 -10.00 -2.57
C GLY A 239 21.42 -11.31 -2.43
N LEU A 240 20.19 -11.26 -1.91
CA LEU A 240 19.29 -12.41 -1.76
C LEU A 240 18.58 -12.73 -3.09
N PRO A 241 18.20 -14.00 -3.33
CA PRO A 241 17.37 -14.35 -4.47
C PRO A 241 16.01 -13.65 -4.38
N VAL A 242 15.59 -13.00 -5.46
CA VAL A 242 14.25 -12.41 -5.60
C VAL A 242 13.31 -13.50 -6.10
N ARG A 243 12.44 -14.00 -5.23
CA ARG A 243 11.54 -15.15 -5.50
C ARG A 243 10.12 -14.75 -5.89
N PHE A 244 9.91 -13.47 -6.18
CA PHE A 244 8.68 -13.00 -6.80
C PHE A 244 8.76 -13.28 -8.30
N ILE A 245 7.87 -14.11 -8.82
CA ILE A 245 7.80 -14.49 -10.23
C ILE A 245 6.91 -13.51 -11.01
N GLY A 246 7.25 -13.27 -12.28
CA GLY A 246 6.48 -12.36 -13.14
C GLY A 246 6.79 -10.88 -12.91
N LYS A 247 5.80 -10.02 -13.14
CA LYS A 247 5.92 -8.56 -13.01
C LYS A 247 5.06 -8.06 -11.86
N LYS A 248 5.46 -6.94 -11.26
CA LYS A 248 4.64 -6.24 -10.27
C LYS A 248 3.65 -5.32 -10.98
N PHE A 249 2.36 -5.52 -10.74
CA PHE A 249 1.34 -4.57 -11.18
C PHE A 249 1.44 -3.24 -10.41
N CYS A 250 1.41 -2.10 -11.12
CA CYS A 250 1.37 -0.76 -10.56
C CYS A 250 0.04 -0.07 -10.95
N PHE A 251 -0.55 0.65 -10.00
CA PHE A 251 -1.85 1.34 -10.12
C PHE A 251 -1.76 2.80 -10.60
#